data_AF-A0A425WNA9-F1
#
_entry.id   AF-A0A425WNA9-F1
#
_cell.length_a   1.000
_cell.length_b   1.000
_cell.length_c   1.000
_cell.angle_alpha   90.00
_cell.angle_beta   90.00
_cell.angle_gamma   90.00
#
_symmetry.space_group_name_H-M   'P 1'
#
loop_
_entity.id
_entity.type
_entity.pdbx_description
1 polymer ?
#
loop_
_entity_poly.entity_id
_entity_poly.type
_entity_poly.pdbx_seq_one_letter_code
_entity_poly.pdbx_strand_id
1 'polypeptide(L)' 'MIVSLGNIGSKPGRKQIAKNIFLSEEERTLIQELQKLGVNVFLQMLYTDPKTEVDSVL' A
#
# COMPACT_ATOMS: atom_id res chain seq x y z
N MET A 1 -6.79 -8.99 -11.08
CA MET A 1 -6.67 -7.52 -11.04
C MET A 1 -5.48 -7.18 -10.15
N ILE A 2 -4.71 -6.13 -10.47
CA ILE A 2 -3.48 -5.77 -9.76
C ILE A 2 -3.59 -4.31 -9.32
N VAL A 3 -3.16 -4.00 -8.09
CA VAL A 3 -3.08 -2.62 -7.57
C VAL A 3 -1.66 -2.32 -7.13
N SER A 4 -1.07 -1.26 -7.69
CA SER A 4 0.26 -0.76 -7.31
C SER A 4 0.13 0.56 -6.56
N LEU A 5 0.74 0.65 -5.37
CA LEU A 5 0.82 1.90 -4.61
C LEU A 5 2.20 2.56 -4.82
N GLY A 6 2.21 3.71 -5.51
CA GLY A 6 3.44 4.45 -5.83
C GLY A 6 3.75 5.58 -4.86
N ASN A 7 2.76 6.41 -4.51
CA ASN A 7 2.90 7.49 -3.54
C ASN A 7 1.54 7.80 -2.88
N ILE A 8 1.52 7.81 -1.55
CA ILE A 8 0.39 8.32 -0.77
C ILE A 8 0.97 9.23 0.30
N GLY A 9 0.77 10.54 0.15
CA GLY A 9 1.38 11.54 1.01
C GLY A 9 0.91 11.51 2.47
N SER A 10 1.76 12.05 3.35
CA SER A 10 1.47 12.23 4.76
C SER A 10 0.30 13.21 4.99
N LYS A 11 -0.60 12.84 5.90
CA LYS A 11 -1.70 13.67 6.42
C LYS A 11 -1.90 13.35 7.90
N PRO A 12 -2.44 14.26 8.72
CA PRO A 12 -2.82 13.95 10.10
C PRO A 12 -3.68 12.67 10.16
N GLY A 13 -3.35 11.77 11.09
CA GLY A 13 -4.01 10.46 11.23
C GLY A 13 -3.46 9.34 10.33
N ARG A 14 -2.55 9.65 9.39
CA ARG A 14 -1.85 8.61 8.60
C ARG A 14 -0.52 8.22 9.25
N LYS A 15 -0.21 6.94 9.20
CA LYS A 15 1.09 6.37 9.61
C LYS A 15 1.89 5.97 8.38
N GLN A 16 3.19 6.23 8.43
CA GLN A 16 4.11 5.79 7.39
C GLN A 16 4.21 4.26 7.39
N ILE A 17 4.03 3.65 6.22
CA ILE A 17 4.24 2.20 6.01
C ILE A 17 5.43 1.92 5.08
N ALA A 18 5.74 2.87 4.19
CA ALA A 18 6.93 2.83 3.35
C ALA A 18 7.43 4.25 3.09
N LYS A 19 8.62 4.37 2.50
CA LYS A 19 9.32 5.66 2.31
C LYS A 19 8.41 6.79 1.81
N ASN A 20 7.54 6.51 0.84
CA ASN A 20 6.64 7.50 0.22
C ASN A 20 5.16 7.15 0.38
N ILE A 21 4.79 6.31 1.36
CA ILE A 21 3.43 5.78 1.49
C ILE A 21 3.02 5.86 2.95
N PHE A 22 1.96 6.64 3.17
CA PHE A 22 1.36 6.90 4.46
C PHE A 22 -0.12 6.52 4.36
N LEU A 23 -0.62 5.72 5.29
CA LEU A 23 -1.99 5.22 5.27
C LEU A 23 -2.71 5.54 6.58
N SER A 24 -4.00 5.85 6.49
CA SER A 24 -4.90 5.80 7.64
C SER A 24 -5.29 4.36 7.97
N GLU A 25 -5.92 4.12 9.11
CA GLU A 25 -6.39 2.79 9.50
C GLU A 25 -7.52 2.29 8.57
N GLU A 26 -8.36 3.19 8.06
CA GLU A 26 -9.40 2.85 7.07
C GLU A 26 -8.77 2.37 5.75
N GLU A 27 -7.72 3.07 5.29
CA GLU A 27 -7.00 2.69 4.07
C GLU A 27 -6.29 1.34 4.22
N ARG A 28 -5.72 1.05 5.40
CA ARG A 28 -5.16 -0.28 5.70
C ARG A 28 -6.23 -1.37 5.63
N THR A 29 -7.40 -1.11 6.22
CA THR A 29 -8.52 -2.05 6.22
C THR A 29 -9.01 -2.35 4.80
N LEU A 30 -9.17 -1.32 3.97
CA LEU A 30 -9.56 -1.47 2.57
C LEU A 30 -8.56 -2.29 1.76
N ILE A 31 -7.25 -2.09 1.99
CA ILE A 31 -6.22 -2.90 1.33
C ILE A 31 -6.34 -4.38 1.73
N GLN A 32 -6.53 -4.66 3.02
CA GLN A 32 -6.74 -6.02 3.51
C GLN A 32 -8.00 -6.67 2.92
N GLU A 33 -9.09 -5.92 2.74
CA GLU A 33 -10.29 -6.41 2.07
C GLU A 33 -10.04 -6.75 0.60
N LEU A 34 -9.30 -5.91 -0.12
CA LEU A 34 -8.89 -6.21 -1.51
C LEU A 34 -8.07 -7.49 -1.59
N GLN A 35 -7.14 -7.70 -0.66
CA GLN A 35 -6.34 -8.94 -0.60
C GLN A 35 -7.22 -10.18 -0.36
N LYS A 36 -8.22 -10.09 0.53
CA LYS A 36 -9.20 -11.18 0.76
C LYS A 36 -10.03 -11.51 -0.48
N LEU A 37 -10.23 -10.55 -1.38
CA LEU A 37 -10.88 -10.74 -2.67
C LEU A 37 -9.94 -11.31 -3.75
N GLY A 38 -8.71 -11.68 -3.39
CA GLY A 38 -7.71 -12.23 -4.32
C GLY A 38 -7.01 -11.18 -5.18
N VAL A 39 -7.11 -9.89 -4.83
CA VAL A 39 -6.37 -8.82 -5.49
C VAL A 39 -4.93 -8.82 -4.98
N ASN A 40 -3.97 -8.91 -5.89
CA ASN A 40 -2.56 -8.73 -5.54
C ASN A 40 -2.26 -7.23 -5.40
N VAL A 41 -1.85 -6.82 -4.20
CA VAL A 41 -1.52 -5.44 -3.85
C VAL A 41 -0.05 -5.36 -3.44
N PHE A 42 0.71 -4.51 -4.10
CA PHE A 42 2.13 -4.31 -3.80
C PHE A 42 2.51 -2.83 -3.87
N LEU A 43 3.64 -2.51 -3.23
CA LEU A 43 4.26 -1.20 -3.31
C LEU A 43 5.33 -1.20 -4.40
N GLN A 44 5.27 -0.21 -5.27
CA GLN A 44 6.25 -0.01 -6.34
C GLN A 44 6.20 1.45 -6.80
N MET A 45 7.31 2.19 -6.64
CA MET A 45 7.35 3.62 -6.96
C MET A 45 7.52 3.88 -8.46
N LEU A 46 8.46 3.18 -9.10
CA LEU A 46 8.62 3.13 -10.55
C LEU A 46 8.47 1.69 -11.04
N TYR A 47 8.03 1.49 -12.29
CA TYR A 47 7.84 0.14 -12.86
C TYR A 47 9.13 -0.70 -12.89
N THR A 48 10.30 -0.05 -12.80
CA THR A 48 11.63 -0.67 -12.71
C THR A 48 12.05 -1.02 -11.28
N ASP A 49 11.40 -0.46 -10.27
CA ASP A 49 11.73 -0.71 -8.87
C ASP A 49 11.26 -2.09 -8.43
N PRO A 50 11.90 -2.72 -7.44
CA PRO A 50 11.41 -3.96 -6.88
C PRO A 50 10.01 -3.78 -6.28
N LYS A 51 9.14 -4.77 -6.51
CA LYS A 51 7.83 -4.85 -5.85
C LYS A 51 8.03 -5.28 -4.40
N THR A 52 7.39 -4.57 -3.49
CA THR A 52 7.32 -4.95 -2.07
C THR A 52 5.91 -5.40 -1.76
N GLU A 53 5.75 -6.62 -1.26
CA GLU A 53 4.46 -7.14 -0.84
C GLU A 53 3.89 -6.27 0.28
N VAL A 54 2.63 -5.86 0.16
CA VAL A 54 2.03 -4.91 1.10
C VAL A 54 1.89 -5.49 2.51
N ASP A 55 1.77 -6.82 2.64
CA ASP A 55 1.72 -7.54 3.92
C ASP A 55 2.99 -7.40 4.75
N SER A 56 4.14 -7.13 4.12
CA SER A 56 5.40 -6.95 4.85
C SER A 56 5.49 -5.63 5.62
N VAL A 57 4.56 -4.70 5.38
CA VAL A 57 4.60 -3.33 5.89
C VAL A 57 3.28 -2.82 6.50
N LEU A 58 2.20 -3.62 6.44
CA LEU A 58 0.90 -3.29 7.02
C LEU A 58 0.79 -3.58 8.52
#